data_AF-A0A421CDH0-F1
#
_entry.id   AF-A0A421CDH0-F1
#
_cell.length_a   1.000
_cell.length_b   1.000
_cell.length_c   1.000
_cell.angle_alpha   90.00
_cell.angle_beta   90.00
_cell.angle_gamma   90.00
#
_symmetry.space_group_name_H-M   'P 1'
#
loop_
_entity.id
_entity.type
_entity.pdbx_description
1 polymer ?
#
loop_
_entity_poly.entity_id
_entity_poly.type
_entity_poly.pdbx_seq_one_letter_code
_entity_poly.pdbx_strand_id
1 'polypeptide(L)'
;MISADQKRKLVTMAEEYYQSGGSRTDTDTQLRKFCEIAKQSSCVEEFENYLKYQIGRDTFPFRKGLMKEVEKIKEFAKEETLEAISYYFGYMARFAKFVAAERGGRR
;
A
#
# COMPACT_ATOMS: atom_id res chain seq x y z
N MET A 1 -2.19 -12.81 14.85
CA MET A 1 -1.47 -13.01 13.58
C MET A 1 -2.51 -12.97 12.48
N ILE A 2 -2.28 -12.22 11.40
CA ILE A 2 -3.32 -11.98 10.39
C ILE A 2 -3.73 -13.29 9.70
N SER A 3 -5.04 -13.53 9.65
CA SER A 3 -5.63 -14.76 9.10
C SER A 3 -5.46 -14.86 7.58
N ALA A 4 -5.63 -16.07 7.03
CA ALA A 4 -5.57 -16.29 5.59
C ALA A 4 -6.63 -15.48 4.83
N ASP A 5 -7.85 -15.37 5.36
CA ASP A 5 -8.92 -14.60 4.71
C ASP A 5 -8.69 -13.09 4.78
N GLN A 6 -8.11 -12.59 5.88
CA GLN A 6 -7.67 -11.20 5.95
C GLN A 6 -6.54 -10.93 4.94
N LYS A 7 -5.58 -11.85 4.77
CA LYS A 7 -4.52 -11.73 3.76
C LYS A 7 -5.09 -11.73 2.33
N ARG A 8 -6.05 -12.61 2.03
CA ARG A 8 -6.75 -12.63 0.72
C ARG A 8 -7.43 -11.29 0.43
N LYS A 9 -8.16 -10.75 1.41
CA LYS A 9 -8.81 -9.44 1.28
C LYS A 9 -7.80 -8.32 1.04
N LEU A 10 -6.67 -8.33 1.75
CA LEU A 10 -5.59 -7.36 1.57
C LEU A 10 -4.97 -7.43 0.18
N VAL A 11 -4.78 -8.62 -0.38
CA VAL A 11 -4.31 -8.81 -1.76
C VAL A 11 -5.29 -8.15 -2.73
N THR A 12 -6.58 -8.48 -2.64
CA THR A 12 -7.61 -7.92 -3.51
C THR A 12 -7.67 -6.40 -3.42
N MET A 13 -7.71 -5.84 -2.19
CA MET A 13 -7.72 -4.39 -1.99
C MET A 13 -6.49 -3.70 -2.61
N ALA A 14 -5.31 -4.30 -2.46
CA ALA A 14 -4.06 -3.74 -2.99
C ALA A 14 -4.04 -3.70 -4.52
N GLU A 15 -4.50 -4.78 -5.17
CA GLU A 15 -4.54 -4.90 -6.63
C GLU A 15 -5.60 -3.95 -7.23
N GLU A 16 -6.82 -3.97 -6.70
CA GLU A 16 -7.92 -3.09 -7.15
C GLU A 16 -7.54 -1.62 -7.04
N TYR A 17 -6.97 -1.23 -5.89
CA TYR A 17 -6.54 0.13 -5.68
C TYR A 17 -5.43 0.54 -6.67
N TYR A 18 -4.42 -0.31 -6.87
CA TYR A 18 -3.35 -0.03 -7.82
C TYR A 18 -3.87 0.14 -9.26
N GLN A 19 -4.79 -0.74 -9.69
CA GLN A 19 -5.42 -0.63 -11.01
C GLN A 19 -6.23 0.66 -11.17
N SER A 20 -6.90 1.12 -10.11
CA SER A 20 -7.67 2.37 -10.11
C SER A 20 -6.81 3.63 -10.27
N GLY A 21 -5.49 3.54 -10.03
CA GLY A 21 -4.57 4.67 -10.08
C GLY A 21 -4.29 5.25 -11.48
N GLY A 22 -4.76 4.58 -12.54
CA GLY A 22 -4.70 5.09 -13.91
C GLY A 22 -3.27 5.26 -14.44
N SER A 23 -2.96 6.46 -14.93
CA SER A 23 -1.70 6.76 -15.62
C SER A 23 -0.51 7.00 -14.68
N ARG A 24 -0.74 7.33 -13.41
CA ARG A 24 0.32 7.63 -12.44
C ARG A 24 0.07 6.94 -11.09
N THR A 25 0.89 5.94 -10.81
CA THR A 25 0.92 5.19 -9.55
C THR A 25 2.31 5.25 -8.91
N ASP A 26 2.42 4.85 -7.65
CA ASP A 26 3.73 4.62 -7.03
C ASP A 26 4.46 3.43 -7.67
N THR A 27 5.79 3.51 -7.70
CA THR A 27 6.63 2.40 -8.16
C THR A 27 6.71 1.29 -7.12
N ASP A 28 7.09 0.08 -7.52
CA ASP A 28 7.31 -1.03 -6.60
C ASP A 28 8.32 -0.66 -5.50
N THR A 29 9.36 0.12 -5.84
CA THR A 29 10.37 0.60 -4.90
C THR A 29 9.77 1.52 -3.83
N GLN A 30 8.90 2.47 -4.22
CA GLN A 30 8.26 3.37 -3.26
C GLN A 30 7.27 2.60 -2.37
N LEU A 31 6.50 1.68 -2.93
CA LEU A 31 5.56 0.83 -2.19
C LEU A 31 6.28 -0.09 -1.20
N ARG A 32 7.46 -0.64 -1.57
CA ARG A 32 8.31 -1.39 -0.65
C ARG A 32 8.77 -0.54 0.52
N LYS A 33 9.12 0.72 0.29
CA LYS A 33 9.47 1.63 1.40
C LYS A 33 8.29 1.81 2.36
N PHE A 34 7.06 1.95 1.87
CA PHE A 34 5.88 2.01 2.74
C PHE A 34 5.69 0.73 3.56
N CYS A 35 5.89 -0.43 2.93
CA CYS A 35 5.89 -1.72 3.63
C CYS A 35 6.94 -1.78 4.75
N GLU A 36 8.18 -1.39 4.48
CA GLU A 36 9.25 -1.43 5.48
C GLU A 36 9.04 -0.42 6.62
N ILE A 37 8.55 0.80 6.33
CA ILE A 37 8.21 1.76 7.38
C ILE A 37 7.08 1.20 8.26
N ALA A 38 6.04 0.61 7.69
CA ALA A 38 4.96 0.01 8.48
C ALA A 38 5.44 -1.10 9.43
N LYS A 39 6.44 -1.90 9.02
CA LYS A 39 7.06 -2.92 9.88
C LYS A 39 7.91 -2.34 11.01
N GLN A 40 8.50 -1.17 10.78
CA GLN A 40 9.41 -0.51 11.72
C GLN A 40 8.69 0.45 12.67
N SER A 41 7.50 0.91 12.29
CA SER A 41 6.69 1.80 13.13
C SER A 41 6.26 1.12 14.43
N SER A 42 6.23 1.91 15.49
CA SER A 42 5.75 1.46 16.81
C SER A 42 4.23 1.60 16.96
N CYS A 43 3.63 2.50 16.19
CA CYS A 43 2.17 2.69 16.15
C CYS A 43 1.70 3.15 14.76
N VAL A 44 0.39 3.10 14.54
CA VAL A 44 -0.24 3.46 13.25
C VAL A 44 -0.04 4.95 12.95
N GLU A 45 -0.06 5.80 13.96
CA GLU A 45 0.12 7.25 13.85
C GLU A 45 1.51 7.61 13.31
N GLU A 46 2.54 6.85 13.67
CA GLU A 46 3.89 7.04 13.15
C GLU A 46 3.95 6.75 11.65
N PHE A 47 3.35 5.64 11.22
CA PHE A 47 3.22 5.30 9.81
C PHE A 47 2.41 6.35 9.04
N GLU A 48 1.26 6.78 9.59
CA GLU A 48 0.43 7.82 8.98
C GLU A 48 1.15 9.15 8.85
N ASN A 49 1.93 9.55 9.86
CA ASN A 49 2.72 10.78 9.82
C ASN A 49 3.75 10.71 8.68
N TYR A 50 4.45 9.59 8.55
CA TYR A 50 5.35 9.37 7.42
C TYR A 50 4.61 9.40 6.08
N LEU A 51 3.45 8.77 5.95
CA LEU A 51 2.66 8.78 4.72
C LEU A 51 2.17 10.19 4.37
N LYS A 52 1.70 10.97 5.35
CA LYS A 52 1.33 12.38 5.20
C LYS A 52 2.51 13.22 4.70
N TYR A 53 3.70 13.00 5.26
CA TYR A 53 4.93 13.65 4.79
C TYR A 53 5.24 13.31 3.32
N GLN A 54 5.13 12.04 2.93
CA GLN A 54 5.37 11.61 1.54
C GLN A 54 4.34 12.17 0.55
N ILE A 55 3.07 12.29 0.98
CA ILE A 55 2.03 12.98 0.21
C ILE A 55 2.39 14.46 0.05
N GLY A 56 2.81 15.13 1.12
CA GLY A 56 3.20 16.54 1.09
C GLY A 56 4.41 16.82 0.19
N ARG A 57 5.35 15.88 0.08
CA ARG A 57 6.52 16.00 -0.82
C ARG A 57 6.19 15.90 -2.29
N ASP A 58 5.31 14.98 -2.66
CA ASP A 58 4.92 14.76 -4.06
C ASP A 58 3.47 14.24 -4.09
N THR A 59 2.58 15.19 -4.33
CA THR A 59 1.13 15.00 -4.31
C THR A 59 0.62 14.60 -5.69
N PHE A 60 -0.09 13.48 -5.75
CA PHE A 60 -0.93 13.10 -6.89
C PHE A 60 -2.11 12.22 -6.42
N PRO A 61 -3.18 12.06 -7.23
CA PRO A 61 -4.43 11.43 -6.78
C PRO A 61 -4.25 10.05 -6.16
N PHE A 62 -3.44 9.19 -6.78
CA PHE A 62 -3.12 7.87 -6.25
C PHE A 62 -2.43 7.99 -4.87
N ARG A 63 -1.35 8.75 -4.73
CA ARG A 63 -0.69 8.83 -3.41
C ARG A 63 -1.58 9.44 -2.32
N LYS A 64 -2.42 10.42 -2.67
CA LYS A 64 -3.42 10.99 -1.75
C LYS A 64 -4.45 9.95 -1.29
N GLY A 65 -4.90 9.08 -2.19
CA GLY A 65 -5.91 8.08 -1.87
C GLY A 65 -5.42 6.97 -0.94
N LEU A 66 -4.10 6.75 -0.83
CA LEU A 66 -3.52 5.77 0.10
C LEU A 66 -3.95 6.01 1.56
N MET A 67 -4.19 7.26 1.96
CA MET A 67 -4.74 7.54 3.31
C MET A 67 -6.09 6.87 3.52
N LYS A 68 -6.97 6.86 2.51
CA LYS A 68 -8.28 6.20 2.60
C LYS A 68 -8.14 4.69 2.68
N GLU A 69 -7.16 4.12 2.00
CA GLU A 69 -6.88 2.69 2.07
C GLU A 69 -6.37 2.29 3.45
N VAL A 70 -5.52 3.10 4.07
CA VAL A 70 -5.06 2.90 5.46
C VAL A 70 -6.23 2.94 6.44
N GLU A 71 -7.17 3.88 6.29
CA GLU A 71 -8.39 3.90 7.12
C GLU A 71 -9.25 2.64 6.96
N LYS A 72 -9.46 2.18 5.72
CA LYS A 72 -10.16 0.89 5.49
C LYS A 72 -9.44 -0.28 6.17
N ILE A 73 -8.10 -0.27 6.16
CA ILE A 73 -7.29 -1.32 6.80
C ILE A 73 -7.49 -1.29 8.32
N LYS A 74 -7.46 -0.11 8.93
CA LYS A 74 -7.71 0.09 10.37
C LYS A 74 -9.05 -0.49 10.80
N GLU A 75 -10.12 -0.24 10.02
CA GLU A 75 -11.47 -0.72 10.33
C GLU A 75 -11.57 -2.24 10.40
N PHE A 76 -10.89 -2.98 9.51
CA PHE A 76 -11.00 -4.45 9.48
C PHE A 76 -9.93 -5.18 10.29
N ALA A 77 -8.71 -4.63 10.42
CA ALA A 77 -7.57 -5.30 11.04
C ALA A 77 -7.54 -5.16 12.57
N LYS A 78 -8.16 -4.09 13.11
CA LYS A 78 -8.27 -3.78 14.54
C LYS A 78 -6.91 -3.83 15.27
N GLU A 79 -6.56 -4.97 15.86
CA GLU A 79 -5.37 -5.13 16.70
C GLU A 79 -4.05 -5.26 15.91
N GLU A 80 -4.11 -5.75 14.67
CA GLU A 80 -2.90 -6.03 13.87
C GLU A 80 -2.73 -5.07 12.70
N THR A 81 -3.09 -3.81 12.93
CA THR A 81 -3.18 -2.81 11.87
C THR A 81 -1.84 -2.56 11.17
N LEU A 82 -0.72 -2.42 11.89
CA LEU A 82 0.59 -2.22 11.26
C LEU A 82 1.03 -3.43 10.44
N GLU A 83 0.79 -4.65 10.93
CA GLU A 83 1.06 -5.87 10.17
C GLU A 83 0.22 -5.88 8.89
N ALA A 84 -1.07 -5.52 8.97
CA ALA A 84 -1.99 -5.46 7.83
C ALA A 84 -1.55 -4.43 6.79
N ILE A 85 -1.16 -3.24 7.23
CA ILE A 85 -0.60 -2.17 6.40
C ILE A 85 0.66 -2.67 5.69
N SER A 86 1.57 -3.35 6.41
CA SER A 86 2.80 -3.87 5.81
C SER A 86 2.52 -4.91 4.71
N TYR A 87 1.59 -5.83 4.94
CA TYR A 87 1.17 -6.79 3.93
C TYR A 87 0.53 -6.11 2.73
N TYR A 88 -0.39 -5.18 2.96
CA TYR A 88 -1.06 -4.42 1.91
C TYR A 88 -0.06 -3.78 0.95
N PHE A 89 0.88 -2.99 1.47
CA PHE A 89 1.91 -2.35 0.66
C PHE A 89 2.88 -3.36 0.03
N GLY A 90 3.18 -4.47 0.73
CA GLY A 90 3.98 -5.56 0.19
C GLY A 90 3.33 -6.28 -1.01
N TYR A 91 2.02 -6.54 -0.96
CA TYR A 91 1.26 -7.10 -2.08
C TYR A 91 1.18 -6.09 -3.23
N MET A 92 0.84 -4.84 -2.93
CA MET A 92 0.77 -3.78 -3.93
C MET A 92 2.11 -3.60 -4.67
N ALA A 93 3.24 -3.66 -3.95
CA ALA A 93 4.56 -3.57 -4.57
C ALA A 93 4.86 -4.71 -5.55
N ARG A 94 4.47 -5.95 -5.18
CA ARG A 94 4.62 -7.11 -6.08
C ARG A 94 3.75 -6.95 -7.33
N PHE A 95 2.51 -6.50 -7.15
CA PHE A 95 1.61 -6.26 -8.25
C PHE A 95 2.09 -5.12 -9.17
N ALA A 96 2.60 -4.02 -8.60
CA ALA A 96 3.20 -2.93 -9.35
C ALA A 96 4.35 -3.41 -10.25
N LYS A 97 5.21 -4.30 -9.72
CA LYS A 97 6.31 -4.92 -10.49
C LYS A 97 5.78 -5.80 -11.62
N PHE A 98 4.73 -6.58 -11.37
CA PHE A 98 4.06 -7.39 -12.41
C PHE A 98 3.51 -6.51 -13.54
N VAL A 99 2.72 -5.47 -13.22
CA VAL A 99 2.16 -4.55 -14.21
C VAL A 99 3.25 -3.82 -15.00
N ALA A 100 4.35 -3.43 -14.35
CA ALA A 100 5.48 -2.80 -15.03
C ALA A 100 6.15 -3.74 -16.05
N ALA A 101 6.30 -5.02 -15.71
CA ALA A 101 6.85 -6.03 -16.62
C ALA A 101 5.93 -6.26 -17.83
N GLU A 102 4.60 -6.30 -17.64
CA GLU A 102 3.64 -6.44 -18.75
C GLU A 102 3.66 -5.24 -19.71
N ARG A 103 3.87 -4.02 -19.19
CA ARG A 103 4.01 -2.81 -20.02
C ARG A 103 5.34 -2.77 -20.77
N GLY A 104 6.42 -3.27 -20.16
CA GLY A 104 7.76 -3.30 -20.74
C GLY A 104 7.98 -4.40 -21.78
N GLY A 105 7.32 -5.55 -21.64
CA GLY A 105 7.44 -6.69 -22.56
C GLY A 105 6.65 -6.59 -23.86
N ARG A 106 5.92 -5.49 -24.09
CA ARG A 106 5.17 -5.21 -25.34
C ARG A 106 5.94 -4.30 -26.32
N ARG A 107 7.26 -4.17 -26.17
CA ARG A 107 8.13 -3.41 -27.07
C ARG A 107 9.00 -4.32 -27.92
#